data_AF-A0A8S2V631-F1
#
_entry.id   AF-A0A8S2V631-F1
#
_cell.length_a   1.000
_cell.length_b   1.000
_cell.length_c   1.000
_cell.angle_alpha   90.00
_cell.angle_beta   90.00
_cell.angle_gamma   90.00
#
_symmetry.space_group_name_H-M   'P 1'
#
loop_
_entity.id
_entity.type
_entity.pdbx_description
1 polymer ?
#
loop_
_entity_poly.entity_id
_entity_poly.type
_entity_poly.pdbx_seq_one_letter_code
_entity_poly.pdbx_strand_id
1 'polypeptide(L)' 'ARKSAPIITQKGALMAQEIGAVAYIECSALTQKNLARVFDIAIRAGLGKYPKMKRRKRKSQCLLS' A
#
# COMPACT_ATOMS: atom_id res chain seq x y z
N ALA A 1 -23.20 -6.05 -15.43
CA ALA A 1 -22.05 -5.59 -14.62
C ALA A 1 -21.87 -6.53 -13.43
N ARG A 2 -20.68 -7.14 -13.25
CA ARG A 2 -20.40 -7.92 -12.04
C ARG A 2 -20.37 -6.96 -10.85
N LYS A 3 -21.37 -7.04 -9.98
CA LYS A 3 -21.40 -6.31 -8.70
C LYS A 3 -20.58 -7.09 -7.68
N SER A 4 -19.28 -6.82 -7.62
CA SER A 4 -18.46 -7.26 -6.49
C SER A 4 -18.78 -6.42 -5.27
N ALA A 5 -18.75 -7.03 -4.07
CA ALA A 5 -18.87 -6.28 -2.83
C ALA A 5 -17.75 -5.22 -2.72
N PRO A 6 -18.01 -4.06 -2.09
CA PRO A 6 -16.99 -3.05 -1.86
C PRO A 6 -15.81 -3.62 -1.06
N ILE A 7 -14.60 -3.19 -1.41
CA ILE A 7 -13.41 -3.50 -0.61
C ILE A 7 -13.33 -2.49 0.53
N ILE A 8 -13.21 -2.98 1.76
CA ILE A 8 -12.96 -2.14 2.93
C ILE A 8 -11.48 -1.72 2.97
N THR A 9 -11.21 -0.53 3.48
CA THR A 9 -9.87 0.06 3.57
C THR A 9 -8.86 -0.85 4.26
N GLN A 10 -9.27 -1.53 5.34
CA GLN A 10 -8.40 -2.46 6.05
C GLN A 10 -7.92 -3.62 5.16
N LYS A 11 -8.78 -4.15 4.29
CA LYS A 11 -8.43 -5.24 3.38
C LYS A 11 -7.41 -4.78 2.33
N GLY A 12 -7.58 -3.57 1.78
CA GLY A 12 -6.61 -2.99 0.86
C GLY A 12 -5.25 -2.69 1.52
N ALA A 13 -5.27 -2.18 2.75
CA ALA A 13 -4.06 -1.93 3.53
C ALA A 13 -3.29 -3.21 3.85
N LEU A 14 -3.98 -4.29 4.22
CA LEU A 14 -3.35 -5.60 4.47
C LEU A 14 -2.70 -6.15 3.19
N MET A 15 -3.41 -6.10 2.06
CA MET A 15 -2.86 -6.55 0.78
C MET A 15 -1.61 -5.78 0.38
N ALA A 16 -1.59 -4.45 0.60
CA ALA A 16 -0.42 -3.63 0.33
C ALA A 16 0.80 -4.04 1.19
N GLN A 17 0.59 -4.43 2.45
CA GLN A 17 1.66 -4.95 3.30
C GLN A 17 2.17 -6.31 2.81
N GLU A 18 1.27 -7.19 2.41
CA GLU A 18 1.58 -8.55 1.94
C GLU A 18 2.49 -8.54 0.71
N ILE A 19 2.17 -7.69 -0.27
CA ILE A 19 2.97 -7.56 -1.50
C ILE A 19 4.18 -6.63 -1.33
N GLY A 20 4.35 -5.99 -0.17
CA GLY A 20 5.43 -5.03 0.07
C GLY A 20 5.29 -3.74 -0.74
N ALA A 21 4.06 -3.30 -1.02
CA ALA A 21 3.80 -2.03 -1.67
C ALA A 21 4.25 -0.84 -0.82
N VAL A 22 4.56 0.27 -1.48
CA VAL A 22 5.02 1.51 -0.83
C VAL A 22 3.90 2.14 0.01
N ALA A 23 2.68 2.15 -0.51
CA ALA A 23 1.51 2.70 0.17
C ALA A 23 0.21 2.12 -0.42
N TYR A 24 -0.87 2.19 0.37
CA TYR A 24 -2.24 1.99 -0.08
C TYR A 24 -2.99 3.33 -0.06
N ILE A 25 -3.70 3.66 -1.14
CA ILE A 25 -4.45 4.91 -1.27
C ILE A 25 -5.77 4.62 -1.99
N GLU A 26 -6.89 5.02 -1.38
CA GLU A 26 -8.20 5.04 -2.03
C GLU A 26 -8.42 6.38 -2.73
N CYS A 27 -8.90 6.36 -3.97
CA CYS A 27 -9.25 7.57 -4.71
C CYS A 27 -10.57 7.41 -5.47
N SER A 28 -11.18 8.54 -5.83
CA SER A 28 -12.34 8.62 -6.71
C SER A 28 -12.03 9.62 -7.81
N ALA A 29 -11.91 9.14 -9.05
CA ALA A 29 -11.69 10.01 -10.19
C ALA A 29 -12.88 10.94 -10.44
N LEU A 30 -14.11 10.43 -10.23
CA LEU A 30 -15.35 11.18 -10.45
C LEU A 30 -15.47 12.40 -9.53
N THR A 31 -15.17 12.22 -8.23
CA THR A 31 -15.26 13.30 -7.24
C THR A 31 -13.90 13.95 -6.96
N GLN A 32 -12.86 13.56 -7.71
CA GLN A 32 -11.46 13.97 -7.56
C GLN A 32 -10.88 13.74 -6.15
N LYS A 33 -11.53 12.93 -5.32
CA LYS A 33 -11.07 12.62 -3.95
C LYS A 33 -9.74 11.88 -4.03
N ASN A 34 -8.72 12.42 -3.36
CA ASN A 34 -7.35 11.90 -3.28
C ASN A 34 -6.62 11.75 -4.62
N LEU A 35 -7.15 12.29 -5.73
CA LEU A 35 -6.55 12.11 -7.05
C LEU A 35 -5.14 12.70 -7.12
N ALA A 36 -4.97 13.97 -6.72
CA ALA A 36 -3.66 14.62 -6.66
C ALA A 36 -2.69 13.91 -5.70
N ARG A 37 -3.19 13.38 -4.58
CA ARG A 37 -2.38 12.69 -3.57
C ARG A 37 -1.81 11.38 -4.10
N VAL A 38 -2.54 10.65 -4.95
CA VAL A 38 -2.02 9.45 -5.62
C VAL A 38 -0.79 9.78 -6.46
N PHE A 39 -0.83 10.88 -7.23
CA PHE A 39 0.29 11.31 -8.05
C PHE A 39 1.49 11.82 -7.24
N ASP A 40 1.27 12.65 -6.21
CA ASP A 40 2.37 13.13 -5.34
C ASP A 40 3.10 11.96 -4.67
N ILE A 41 2.36 10.98 -4.15
CA ILE A 41 2.95 9.79 -3.52
C ILE A 41 3.70 8.93 -4.55
N ALA A 42 3.14 8.73 -5.74
CA ALA A 42 3.80 7.97 -6.81
C ALA A 42 5.11 8.63 -7.26
N ILE A 43 5.11 9.96 -7.44
CA ILE A 43 6.33 10.71 -7.80
C ILE A 43 7.37 10.59 -6.70
N ARG A 44 7.01 10.82 -5.43
CA ARG A 44 7.94 10.68 -4.30
C ARG A 44 8.49 9.26 -4.17
N ALA A 45 7.66 8.25 -4.40
CA ALA A 45 8.06 6.85 -4.37
C ALA A 45 9.06 6.54 -5.50
N GLY A 46 8.79 7.00 -6.72
CA GLY A 46 9.70 6.85 -7.87
C GLY A 46 11.04 7.56 -7.67
N LEU A 47 11.03 8.72 -7.00
CA LEU A 47 12.25 9.46 -6.65
C LEU A 47 12.97 8.94 -5.38
N GLY A 48 12.47 7.88 -4.73
CA GLY A 48 13.03 7.37 -3.47
C GLY A 48 12.90 8.32 -2.28
N LYS A 49 12.10 9.39 -2.40
CA LYS A 49 11.82 10.40 -1.37
C LYS A 49 10.61 10.06 -0.50
N TYR A 50 10.01 8.88 -0.69
CA TYR A 50 8.94 8.37 0.15
C TYR A 50 9.52 7.50 1.27
N PRO A 51 9.09 7.69 2.54
CA PRO A 51 9.59 6.92 3.66
C PRO A 51 9.35 5.42 3.41
N LYS A 52 10.44 4.64 3.35
CA LYS A 52 10.35 3.20 3.21
C LYS A 52 9.71 2.62 4.47
N MET A 53 8.62 1.87 4.32
CA MET A 53 8.10 1.07 5.43
C MET A 53 9.20 0.10 5.86
N LYS A 54 9.65 0.21 7.12
CA LYS A 54 10.68 -0.68 7.66
C LYS A 54 10.15 -2.10 7.61
N ARG A 55 10.64 -2.92 6.67
CA ARG A 55 10.38 -4.36 6.66
C ARG A 55 10.85 -4.90 8.02
N ARG A 56 9.92 -5.43 8.84
CA ARG A 56 10.31 -6.22 10.02
C ARG A 56 11.15 -7.38 9.49
N LYS A 57 12.46 -7.33 9.70
CA LYS A 57 13.33 -8.49 9.44
C LYS A 57 12.75 -9.63 10.27
N ARG A 58 12.22 -10.67 9.63
CA ARG A 58 11.94 -11.93 10.33
C ARG A 58 13.30 -12.39 10.84
N LYS A 59 13.50 -12.39 12.17
CA LYS A 59 14.66 -13.07 12.76
C LYS A 59 14.48 -14.55 12.42
N SER A 60 15.29 -15.07 11.50
CA SER A 60 15.46 -16.50 11.30
C SER A 60 16.18 -17.04 12.53
N GLN A 61 15.42 -17.33 13.59
CA GLN A 61 15.95 -18.11 14.71
C GLN A 61 15.86 -19.57 14.28
N CYS A 62 16.89 -20.05 13.59
CA CYS A 62 17.13 -21.48 13.46
C CYS A 62 17.51 -21.97 14.86
N LEU A 63 16.60 -22.66 15.55
CA LEU A 63 16.97 -23.54 16.64
C LEU A 63 17.31 -24.89 16.01
N LEU A 64 18.60 -25.15 15.77
CA LEU A 64 19.09 -26.51 15.69
C LEU A 64 19.15 -27.01 17.12
N SER A 65 18.28 -27.96 17.45
CA SER A 65 18.42 -28.87 18.59
C SER A 65 18.78 -30.24 18.04
#